data_AF-A0A124FZY8-F1
#
_entry.id   AF-A0A124FZY8-F1
#
_cell.length_a   1.000
_cell.length_b   1.000
_cell.length_c   1.000
_cell.angle_alpha   90.00
_cell.angle_beta   90.00
_cell.angle_gamma   90.00
#
_symmetry.space_group_name_H-M   'P 1'
#
loop_
_entity.id
_entity.type
_entity.pdbx_description
1 polymer ?
#
loop_
_entity_poly.entity_id
_entity_poly.type
_entity_poly.pdbx_seq_one_letter_code
_entity_poly.pdbx_strand_id
1 'polypeptide(L)'
;MKVLILDPLKCTGCRSCEYACSFQHTGVFNPLDSRIEVSTFLEDLTFVPTLCLQCEKAYCVEVCPTPALTKNDQTGVVDFDKDKCIGCKQCIIACPWG
;
A
#
# COMPACT_ATOMS: atom_id res chain seq x y z
N MET A 1 -12.95 -13.03 1.56
CA MET A 1 -12.48 -11.63 1.62
C MET A 1 -11.77 -11.37 2.94
N LYS A 2 -10.56 -10.82 2.89
CA LYS A 2 -9.80 -10.46 4.10
C LYS A 2 -9.81 -8.93 4.25
N VAL A 3 -9.88 -8.45 5.48
CA VAL A 3 -9.90 -7.01 5.78
C VAL A 3 -8.82 -6.72 6.83
N LEU A 4 -8.13 -5.61 6.65
CA LEU A 4 -7.22 -5.04 7.63
C LEU A 4 -7.87 -3.79 8.23
N ILE A 5 -7.91 -3.72 9.56
CA ILE A 5 -8.44 -2.56 10.28
C ILE A 5 -7.27 -1.89 10.98
N LEU A 6 -7.12 -0.58 10.75
CA LEU A 6 -6.14 0.26 11.42
C LEU A 6 -6.86 1.19 12.40
N ASP A 7 -6.34 1.24 13.63
CA ASP A 7 -6.81 2.13 14.69
C ASP A 7 -5.68 3.12 15.01
N PRO A 8 -5.70 4.34 14.43
CA PRO A 8 -4.62 5.32 14.59
C PRO A 8 -4.40 5.75 16.04
N LEU A 9 -5.44 5.70 16.88
CA LEU A 9 -5.34 6.08 18.29
C LEU A 9 -4.46 5.12 19.10
N LYS A 10 -4.21 3.92 18.59
CA LYS A 10 -3.30 2.93 19.18
C LYS A 10 -1.92 2.91 18.55
N CYS A 11 -1.70 3.67 17.48
CA CYS A 11 -0.40 3.73 16.84
C CYS A 11 0.57 4.55 17.71
N THR A 12 1.75 4.00 17.97
CA THR A 12 2.79 4.66 18.79
C THR A 12 3.90 5.31 17.96
N GLY A 13 3.80 5.25 16.63
CA GLY A 13 4.84 5.77 15.75
C GLY A 13 6.14 4.94 15.72
N CYS A 14 6.13 3.69 16.21
CA CYS A 14 7.34 2.86 16.31
C CYS A 14 7.95 2.42 14.96
N ARG A 15 7.22 2.58 13.85
CA ARG A 15 7.64 2.23 12.47
C ARG A 15 7.97 0.75 12.23
N SER A 16 7.66 -0.15 13.16
CA SER A 16 7.91 -1.59 13.00
C SER A 16 7.24 -2.20 11.77
N CYS A 17 6.06 -1.70 11.38
CA CYS A 17 5.38 -2.14 10.16
C CYS A 17 6.16 -1.77 8.88
N GLU A 18 6.81 -0.61 8.84
CA GLU A 18 7.65 -0.19 7.71
C GLU A 18 8.88 -1.09 7.57
N TYR A 19 9.54 -1.37 8.69
CA TYR A 19 10.68 -2.28 8.75
C TYR A 19 10.33 -3.71 8.36
N ALA A 20 9.20 -4.22 8.87
CA ALA A 20 8.73 -5.56 8.51
C ALA A 20 8.40 -5.66 7.01
N CYS A 21 7.75 -4.63 6.44
CA CYS A 21 7.38 -4.61 5.03
C CYS A 21 8.60 -4.53 4.11
N SER A 22 9.52 -3.59 4.37
CA SER A 22 10.76 -3.46 3.60
C SER A 22 11.58 -4.76 3.64
N PHE A 23 11.82 -5.32 4.84
CA PHE A 23 12.55 -6.57 4.98
C PHE A 23 11.89 -7.73 4.23
N GLN A 24 10.56 -7.87 4.30
CA GLN A 24 9.83 -8.93 3.60
C GLN A 24 9.99 -8.86 2.08
N HIS A 25 10.11 -7.67 1.50
CA HIS A 25 10.13 -7.48 0.05
C HIS A 25 11.50 -7.23 -0.55
N THR A 26 12.46 -6.71 0.22
CA THR A 26 13.80 -6.36 -0.27
C THR A 26 14.93 -7.04 0.50
N GLY A 27 14.64 -7.64 1.67
CA GLY A 27 15.65 -8.20 2.56
C GLY A 27 16.43 -7.15 3.37
N VAL A 28 16.06 -5.87 3.26
CA VAL A 28 16.75 -4.75 3.90
C VAL A 28 15.80 -4.01 4.83
N PHE A 29 16.28 -3.64 6.02
CA PHE A 29 15.56 -2.76 6.94
C PHE A 29 15.72 -1.30 6.52
N ASN A 30 14.84 -0.84 5.63
CA ASN A 30 14.84 0.52 5.13
C ASN A 30 13.40 1.01 4.92
N PRO A 31 12.88 1.95 5.72
CA PRO A 31 11.53 2.47 5.58
C PRO A 31 11.24 3.06 4.19
N LEU A 32 12.25 3.56 3.47
CA LEU A 32 12.06 4.08 2.11
C LEU A 32 11.74 2.99 1.08
N ASP A 33 12.04 1.73 1.38
CA ASP A 33 11.72 0.56 0.55
C ASP A 33 10.40 -0.11 0.97
N SER A 34 9.72 0.44 1.97
CA SER A 34 8.44 -0.05 2.49
C SER A 34 7.28 0.28 1.55
N ARG A 35 6.24 -0.55 1.58
CA ARG A 35 4.91 -0.26 0.96
C ARG A 35 3.89 0.27 1.98
N ILE A 36 4.35 0.53 3.20
CA ILE A 36 3.62 1.12 4.32
C ILE A 36 4.40 2.36 4.75
N GLU A 37 3.70 3.46 4.99
CA GLU A 37 4.28 4.70 5.50
C GLU A 37 3.55 5.12 6.78
N VAL A 38 4.27 5.46 7.84
CA VAL A 38 3.71 6.04 9.06
C VAL A 38 3.88 7.55 9.03
N SER A 39 2.79 8.25 8.74
CA SER A 39 2.71 9.70 8.81
C SER A 39 2.65 10.16 10.26
N THR A 40 3.42 11.21 10.58
CA THR A 40 3.49 11.79 11.92
C THR A 40 2.89 13.20 11.91
N PHE A 41 1.86 13.41 12.71
CA PHE A 41 1.21 14.71 12.91
C PHE A 41 1.60 15.21 14.29
N LEU A 42 2.52 16.17 14.34
CA LEU A 42 3.18 16.60 15.58
C LEU A 42 2.27 17.45 16.47
N GLU A 43 1.31 18.16 15.87
CA GLU A 43 0.34 19.00 16.58
C GLU A 43 -0.47 18.19 17.59
N ASP A 44 -0.91 17.00 17.17
CA ASP A 44 -1.79 16.13 17.96
C ASP A 44 -1.08 14.85 18.44
N LEU A 45 0.25 14.76 18.27
CA LEU A 45 1.05 13.55 18.51
C LEU A 45 0.40 12.27 17.93
N THR A 46 -0.19 12.41 16.74
CA THR A 46 -0.95 11.35 16.09
C THR A 46 -0.12 10.69 15.00
N PHE A 47 -0.19 9.36 14.94
CA PHE A 47 0.56 8.55 13.97
C PHE A 47 -0.43 7.75 13.11
N VAL A 48 -0.31 7.88 11.80
CA VAL A 48 -1.25 7.23 10.86
C VAL A 48 -0.46 6.35 9.89
N PRO A 49 -0.54 5.01 10.04
CA PRO A 49 -0.04 4.10 9.03
C PRO A 49 -0.92 4.16 7.78
N THR A 50 -0.30 4.44 6.64
CA THR A 50 -0.91 4.51 5.31
C THR A 50 -0.30 3.40 4.45
N LEU A 51 -1.16 2.72 3.69
CA LEU A 51 -0.82 1.61 2.82
C LEU A 51 -1.92 1.41 1.77
N CYS A 52 -1.68 0.55 0.79
CA CYS A 52 -2.72 0.20 -0.20
C CYS A 52 -3.99 -0.31 0.51
N LEU A 53 -5.11 0.37 0.27
CA LEU A 53 -6.39 0.07 0.93
C LEU A 53 -7.11 -1.17 0.37
N GLN A 54 -6.58 -1.81 -0.68
CA GLN A 54 -7.17 -2.99 -1.29
C GLN A 54 -8.65 -2.74 -1.68
N CYS A 55 -8.88 -1.60 -2.33
CA CYS A 55 -10.21 -1.03 -2.59
C CYS A 55 -11.17 -2.04 -3.24
N GLU A 56 -12.45 -1.98 -2.85
CA GLU A 56 -13.51 -2.74 -3.52
C GLU A 56 -13.59 -2.38 -5.01
N LYS A 57 -13.64 -1.07 -5.30
CA LYS A 57 -13.41 -0.55 -6.64
C LYS A 57 -11.96 -0.15 -6.82
N ALA A 58 -11.21 -0.98 -7.53
CA ALA A 58 -9.78 -0.78 -7.78
C ALA A 58 -9.56 -0.01 -9.08
N TYR A 59 -9.70 1.32 -9.04
CA TYR A 59 -9.46 2.19 -10.21
C TYR A 59 -8.08 1.96 -10.84
N CYS A 60 -7.07 1.67 -10.03
CA CYS A 60 -5.72 1.35 -10.49
C CYS A 60 -5.67 0.10 -11.40
N VAL A 61 -6.55 -0.88 -11.18
CA VAL A 61 -6.70 -2.08 -12.04
C VAL A 61 -7.44 -1.70 -13.32
N GLU A 62 -8.53 -0.92 -13.22
CA GLU A 62 -9.34 -0.51 -14.38
C GLU A 62 -8.54 0.28 -15.43
N VAL A 63 -7.60 1.14 -14.99
CA VAL A 63 -6.79 1.95 -15.91
C VAL A 63 -5.51 1.27 -16.39
N CYS A 64 -5.19 0.07 -15.91
CA CYS A 64 -3.93 -0.59 -16.22
C CYS A 64 -3.95 -1.14 -17.67
N PRO A 65 -3.12 -0.61 -18.60
CA PRO A 65 -3.18 -1.02 -20.01
C PRO A 65 -2.53 -2.38 -20.27
N THR A 66 -1.63 -2.78 -19.39
CA THR A 66 -0.94 -4.06 -19.36
C THR A 66 -1.43 -4.74 -18.09
N PRO A 67 -2.00 -5.95 -18.10
CA PRO A 67 -2.64 -6.61 -16.94
C PRO A 67 -1.64 -6.98 -15.83
N ALA A 68 -0.93 -5.97 -15.34
CA ALA A 68 0.10 -5.95 -14.32
C ALA A 68 -0.53 -5.68 -12.95
N LEU A 69 -1.70 -5.03 -12.91
CA LEU A 69 -2.53 -4.96 -11.72
C LEU A 69 -3.76 -5.85 -11.95
N THR A 70 -4.03 -6.74 -11.00
CA THR A 70 -5.20 -7.63 -11.05
C THR A 70 -5.84 -7.73 -9.68
N LYS A 71 -7.15 -7.93 -9.63
CA LYS A 71 -7.86 -8.14 -8.37
C LYS A 71 -8.20 -9.61 -8.20
N ASN A 72 -7.85 -10.19 -7.06
CA ASN A 72 -8.20 -11.53 -6.68
C ASN A 72 -9.63 -11.55 -6.10
N ASP A 73 -10.55 -12.22 -6.78
CA ASP A 73 -11.96 -12.25 -6.39
C ASP A 73 -12.23 -13.00 -5.07
N GLN A 74 -11.34 -13.90 -4.65
CA GLN A 74 -11.52 -14.67 -3.41
C GLN A 74 -11.05 -13.87 -2.18
N THR A 75 -9.90 -13.21 -2.31
CA THR A 75 -9.26 -12.52 -1.19
C THR A 75 -9.62 -11.03 -1.13
N GLY A 76 -9.89 -10.42 -2.28
CA GLY A 76 -10.03 -8.97 -2.47
C GLY A 76 -8.71 -8.25 -2.76
N VAL A 77 -7.59 -8.97 -2.80
CA VAL A 77 -6.25 -8.38 -2.97
C VAL A 77 -6.03 -7.89 -4.40
N VAL A 78 -5.53 -6.67 -4.54
CA VAL A 78 -4.96 -6.10 -5.75
C VAL A 78 -3.49 -6.49 -5.81
N ASP A 79 -3.17 -7.42 -6.71
CA ASP A 79 -1.84 -7.94 -6.95
C ASP A 79 -1.11 -7.12 -8.03
N PHE A 80 0.22 -7.01 -7.90
CA PHE A 80 1.09 -6.32 -8.83
C PHE A 80 2.15 -7.27 -9.42
N ASP A 81 2.09 -7.46 -10.74
CA ASP A 81 3.04 -8.21 -11.55
C ASP A 81 4.02 -7.24 -12.23
N LYS A 82 5.26 -7.23 -11.72
CA LYS A 82 6.32 -6.33 -12.17
C LYS A 82 6.74 -6.61 -13.61
N ASP A 83 6.68 -7.85 -14.08
CA ASP A 83 7.18 -8.25 -15.40
C ASP A 83 6.26 -7.79 -16.52
N LYS A 84 4.97 -7.57 -16.20
CA LYS A 84 3.99 -7.00 -17.14
C LYS A 84 3.95 -5.48 -17.12
N CYS A 85 4.54 -4.83 -16.12
CA CYS A 85 4.44 -3.39 -15.93
C CYS A 85 5.34 -2.61 -16.88
N ILE A 86 4.75 -1.74 -17.70
CA ILE A 86 5.48 -0.86 -18.64
C ILE A 86 5.82 0.52 -18.05
N GLY A 87 5.57 0.76 -16.76
CA GLY A 87 5.94 2.02 -16.10
C GLY A 87 5.14 3.26 -16.55
N CYS A 88 3.94 3.08 -17.09
CA CYS A 88 3.10 4.18 -17.62
C CYS A 88 2.50 5.11 -16.55
N LYS A 89 2.55 4.72 -15.27
CA LYS A 89 2.08 5.49 -14.09
C LYS A 89 0.58 5.87 -14.06
N GLN A 90 -0.24 5.32 -14.96
CA GLN A 90 -1.69 5.57 -14.97
C GLN A 90 -2.36 5.17 -13.66
N CYS A 91 -1.91 4.08 -13.03
CA CYS A 91 -2.42 3.61 -11.75
C CYS A 91 -2.23 4.62 -10.60
N ILE A 92 -1.14 5.41 -10.62
CA ILE A 92 -0.86 6.45 -9.62
C ILE A 92 -1.84 7.61 -9.82
N ILE A 93 -2.05 8.04 -11.07
CA ILE A 93 -2.98 9.14 -11.39
C ILE A 93 -4.42 8.76 -11.03
N ALA A 94 -4.80 7.49 -11.23
CA ALA A 94 -6.14 7.00 -10.94
C ALA A 94 -6.38 6.69 -9.46
N CYS A 95 -5.33 6.58 -8.63
CA CYS A 95 -5.47 6.26 -7.22
C CYS A 95 -5.95 7.50 -6.44
N PRO A 96 -7.13 7.48 -5.79
CA PRO A 96 -7.59 8.61 -4.98
C PRO A 96 -6.74 8.85 -3.72
N TRP A 97 -5.92 7.87 -3.34
CA TRP A 97 -5.14 7.84 -2.11
C TRP A 97 -3.64 8.03 -2.33
N GLY A 98 -3.18 8.09 -3.58
CA GLY A 98 -1.77 8.04 -3.97
C GLY A 98 -1.37 6.68 -4.54
#